data_AF-R5P8G6-F1
#
_entry.id   AF-R5P8G6-F1
#
_cell.length_a   1.000
_cell.length_b   1.000
_cell.length_c   1.000
_cell.angle_alpha   90.00
_cell.angle_beta   90.00
_cell.angle_gamma   90.00
#
_symmetry.space_group_name_H-M   'P 1'
#
loop_
_entity.id
_entity.type
_entity.pdbx_description
1 polymer ?
#
loop_
_entity_poly.entity_id
_entity_poly.type
_entity_poly.pdbx_seq_one_letter_code
_entity_poly.pdbx_strand_id
1 'polypeptide(L)'
;MERYRKVFANVRMMNPNDEELNKLLQPYLPLSYINDKAYVGDEKKRRLVKRLCRDIAHMYQNRIDQQQTTSYIKNLNNLFFFKPLMRYLTPRERLRFLNELCVATQVTTYAHSVHVMQIVKVVMRGVLKHKPELLVGTLGCRSVEEVKKQKKMFMTFIKEAAMYHDIGKNSIVAVVNNDYRPTTDEEYAIIKKHPEMGVKYLQMVPGLEKYHDTTLGHHKWYNGKGGYPEGFDNTKSAVRILIDIITLSDCMQAATESVGRNYKYEKTFDGVMEEFRKDAGIRYNPELVELIDSHKELARKLDNLVDAGWVNIYYDIYKQYLRYLEVREV
;
A
#
# COMPACT_ATOMS: atom_id res chain seq x y z
N MET A 1 15.32 -9.51 -34.28
CA MET A 1 14.34 -8.42 -34.05
C MET A 1 12.92 -8.78 -34.45
N GLU A 2 12.71 -9.47 -35.57
CA GLU A 2 11.37 -9.84 -36.07
C GLU A 2 10.57 -10.78 -35.13
N ARG A 3 11.24 -11.78 -34.53
CA ARG A 3 10.69 -12.64 -33.47
C ARG A 3 10.09 -11.85 -32.30
N TYR A 4 10.81 -10.83 -31.82
CA TYR A 4 10.35 -9.98 -30.72
C TYR A 4 9.25 -9.00 -31.17
N ARG A 5 9.33 -8.45 -32.39
CA ARG A 5 8.30 -7.54 -32.92
C ARG A 5 6.92 -8.18 -32.98
N LYS A 6 6.80 -9.45 -33.40
CA LYS A 6 5.52 -10.18 -33.41
C LYS A 6 4.98 -10.40 -31.99
N VAL A 7 5.84 -10.79 -31.05
CA VAL A 7 5.47 -10.94 -29.63
C VAL A 7 4.95 -9.60 -29.08
N PHE A 8 5.74 -8.53 -29.16
CA PHE A 8 5.38 -7.20 -28.65
C PHE A 8 4.20 -6.53 -29.37
N ALA A 9 3.85 -6.95 -30.59
CA ALA A 9 2.66 -6.46 -31.29
C ALA A 9 1.38 -7.07 -30.73
N ASN A 10 1.46 -8.30 -30.21
CA ASN A 10 0.30 -9.08 -29.82
C ASN A 10 0.15 -9.25 -28.30
N VAL A 11 1.08 -8.75 -27.48
CA VAL A 11 1.01 -8.85 -26.01
C VAL A 11 -0.35 -8.43 -25.44
N ARG A 12 -1.00 -7.44 -26.06
CA ARG A 12 -2.32 -6.95 -25.60
C ARG A 12 -3.52 -7.85 -25.94
N MET A 13 -3.27 -8.91 -26.70
CA MET A 13 -4.24 -9.93 -27.04
C MET A 13 -3.91 -11.26 -26.35
N MET A 14 -2.88 -11.27 -25.49
CA MET A 14 -2.41 -12.45 -24.78
C MET A 14 -2.89 -12.44 -23.34
N ASN A 15 -3.30 -13.61 -22.86
CA ASN A 15 -3.66 -13.85 -21.47
C ASN A 15 -2.72 -14.96 -20.93
N PRO A 16 -1.49 -14.63 -20.52
CA PRO A 16 -0.48 -15.66 -20.24
C PRO A 16 -0.74 -16.36 -18.90
N ASN A 17 -0.39 -17.64 -18.79
CA ASN A 17 -0.16 -18.28 -17.49
C ASN A 17 1.20 -17.86 -16.89
N ASP A 18 1.54 -18.37 -15.70
CA ASP A 18 2.80 -18.01 -15.05
C ASP A 18 4.07 -18.27 -15.87
N GLU A 19 4.16 -19.45 -16.49
CA GLU A 19 5.35 -19.83 -17.27
C GLU A 19 5.48 -18.95 -18.52
N GLU A 20 4.36 -18.70 -19.20
CA GLU A 20 4.29 -17.82 -20.36
C GLU A 20 4.64 -16.38 -20.01
N LEU A 21 4.13 -15.86 -18.88
CA LEU A 21 4.46 -14.53 -18.38
C LEU A 21 5.97 -14.40 -18.17
N ASN A 22 6.58 -15.38 -17.50
CA ASN A 22 8.03 -15.39 -17.26
C ASN A 22 8.81 -15.33 -18.58
N LYS A 23 8.41 -16.11 -19.60
CA LYS A 23 9.03 -16.09 -20.93
C LYS A 23 8.82 -14.75 -21.65
N LEU A 24 7.63 -14.17 -21.55
CA LEU A 24 7.28 -12.89 -22.16
C LEU A 24 8.01 -11.71 -21.52
N LEU A 25 8.29 -11.76 -20.22
CA LEU A 25 9.02 -10.71 -19.49
C LEU A 25 10.52 -10.71 -19.80
N GLN A 26 11.13 -11.86 -20.11
CA GLN A 26 12.58 -11.97 -20.40
C GLN A 26 13.12 -10.86 -21.33
N PRO A 27 12.52 -10.58 -22.50
CA PRO A 27 13.05 -9.55 -23.40
C PRO A 27 12.87 -8.10 -22.91
N TYR A 28 12.00 -7.83 -21.94
CA TYR A 28 11.70 -6.46 -21.49
C TYR A 28 12.88 -5.81 -20.75
N LEU A 29 13.60 -6.57 -19.91
CA LEU A 29 14.75 -6.04 -19.18
C LEU A 29 15.94 -5.72 -20.11
N PRO A 30 16.40 -6.64 -20.99
CA PRO A 30 17.45 -6.31 -21.96
C PRO A 30 17.05 -5.19 -22.91
N LEU A 31 15.80 -5.13 -23.36
CA LEU A 31 15.33 -4.04 -24.23
C LEU A 31 15.35 -2.68 -23.51
N SER A 32 14.95 -2.65 -22.24
CA SER A 32 15.03 -1.42 -21.43
C SER A 32 16.48 -1.00 -21.19
N TYR A 33 17.40 -1.95 -21.00
CA TYR A 33 18.82 -1.67 -20.91
C TYR A 33 19.39 -1.09 -22.20
N ILE A 34 19.14 -1.75 -23.34
CA ILE A 34 19.58 -1.28 -24.66
C ILE A 34 19.02 0.12 -24.93
N ASN A 35 17.75 0.35 -24.61
CA ASN A 35 17.13 1.67 -24.73
C ASN A 35 17.82 2.74 -23.88
N ASP A 36 18.20 2.41 -22.64
CA ASP A 36 18.93 3.34 -21.77
C ASP A 36 20.31 3.69 -22.34
N LYS A 37 21.02 2.71 -22.91
CA LYS A 37 22.36 2.88 -23.52
C LYS A 37 22.34 3.46 -24.94
N ALA A 38 21.21 3.43 -25.63
CA ALA A 38 21.12 3.91 -27.00
C ALA A 38 21.39 5.42 -27.12
N TYR A 39 22.05 5.82 -28.20
CA TYR A 39 22.29 7.22 -28.58
C TYR A 39 21.05 7.81 -29.28
N VAL A 40 19.92 7.84 -28.58
CA VAL A 40 18.66 8.45 -29.03
C VAL A 40 18.17 9.43 -27.97
N GLY A 41 17.38 10.43 -28.38
CA GLY A 41 16.86 11.43 -27.45
C GLY A 41 15.96 10.83 -26.36
N ASP A 42 15.99 11.43 -25.17
CA ASP A 42 15.25 10.98 -23.98
C ASP A 42 13.75 10.84 -24.21
N GLU A 43 13.17 11.65 -25.09
CA GLU A 43 11.76 11.53 -25.47
C GLU A 43 11.46 10.18 -26.12
N LYS A 44 12.32 9.70 -27.04
CA LYS A 44 12.15 8.39 -27.67
C LYS A 44 12.34 7.27 -26.64
N LYS A 45 13.34 7.41 -25.76
CA LYS A 45 13.58 6.44 -24.67
C LYS A 45 12.38 6.33 -23.74
N ARG A 46 11.80 7.47 -23.36
CA ARG A 46 10.60 7.59 -22.54
C ARG A 46 9.38 6.98 -23.20
N ARG A 47 9.15 7.24 -24.49
CA ARG A 47 8.02 6.64 -25.24
C ARG A 47 8.10 5.11 -25.23
N LEU A 48 9.28 4.53 -25.42
CA LEU A 48 9.47 3.08 -25.34
C LEU A 48 9.20 2.55 -23.93
N VAL A 49 9.83 3.12 -22.90
CA VAL A 49 9.63 2.69 -21.51
C VAL A 49 8.16 2.74 -21.10
N LYS A 50 7.43 3.82 -21.44
CA LYS A 50 5.99 3.92 -21.17
C LYS A 50 5.17 2.85 -21.89
N ARG A 51 5.59 2.41 -23.07
CA ARG A 51 4.97 1.27 -23.75
C ARG A 51 5.27 -0.03 -23.01
N LEU A 52 6.54 -0.27 -22.67
CA LEU A 52 6.96 -1.48 -21.95
C LEU A 52 6.21 -1.65 -20.62
N CYS A 53 6.12 -0.60 -19.80
CA CYS A 53 5.36 -0.65 -18.55
C CYS A 53 3.87 -0.93 -18.76
N ARG A 54 3.24 -0.34 -19.79
CA ARG A 54 1.83 -0.63 -20.10
C ARG A 54 1.63 -2.08 -20.52
N ASP A 55 2.53 -2.61 -21.35
CA ASP A 55 2.43 -3.99 -21.81
C ASP A 55 2.68 -4.96 -20.65
N ILE A 56 3.63 -4.67 -19.74
CA ILE A 56 3.85 -5.43 -18.51
C ILE A 56 2.61 -5.41 -17.61
N ALA A 57 2.09 -4.23 -17.28
CA ALA A 57 0.90 -4.10 -16.43
C ALA A 57 -0.29 -4.87 -17.03
N HIS A 58 -0.48 -4.78 -18.34
CA HIS A 58 -1.51 -5.53 -19.04
C HIS A 58 -1.35 -7.05 -18.89
N MET A 59 -0.13 -7.59 -19.10
CA MET A 59 0.13 -9.02 -18.94
C MET A 59 -0.19 -9.52 -17.53
N TYR A 60 0.13 -8.75 -16.49
CA TYR A 60 -0.18 -9.09 -15.11
C TYR A 60 -1.67 -9.08 -14.81
N GLN A 61 -2.40 -8.11 -15.36
CA GLN A 61 -3.84 -7.94 -15.15
C GLN A 61 -4.68 -9.00 -15.88
N ASN A 62 -4.17 -9.59 -16.96
CA ASN A 62 -4.93 -10.49 -17.84
C ASN A 62 -4.41 -11.93 -17.78
N ARG A 63 -3.76 -12.34 -16.69
CA ARG A 63 -3.28 -13.73 -16.57
C ARG A 63 -4.45 -14.70 -16.46
N ILE A 64 -4.42 -15.80 -17.23
CA ILE A 64 -5.46 -16.85 -17.17
C ILE A 64 -5.43 -17.66 -15.88
N ASP A 65 -4.25 -17.75 -15.26
CA ASP A 65 -4.03 -18.59 -14.08
C ASP A 65 -4.48 -17.93 -12.78
N GLN A 66 -5.12 -16.75 -12.86
CA GLN A 66 -5.61 -15.97 -11.72
C GLN A 66 -4.55 -15.78 -10.63
N GLN A 67 -3.26 -15.84 -11.02
CA GLN A 67 -2.11 -15.67 -10.13
C GLN A 67 -2.06 -16.62 -8.94
N GLN A 68 -2.40 -17.89 -9.16
CA GLN A 68 -2.30 -18.95 -8.15
C GLN A 68 -0.85 -19.25 -7.70
N THR A 69 0.16 -18.63 -8.31
CA THR A 69 1.58 -18.85 -8.00
C THR A 69 2.23 -17.59 -7.42
N THR A 70 3.28 -17.75 -6.61
CA THR A 70 3.99 -16.62 -5.97
C THR A 70 5.26 -16.19 -6.72
N SER A 71 5.55 -16.78 -7.89
CA SER A 71 6.73 -16.46 -8.70
C SER A 71 6.75 -14.99 -9.16
N TYR A 72 5.58 -14.34 -9.20
CA TYR A 72 5.45 -12.92 -9.52
C TYR A 72 6.25 -12.02 -8.57
N ILE A 73 6.48 -12.42 -7.31
CA ILE A 73 7.22 -11.61 -6.33
C ILE A 73 8.62 -11.29 -6.85
N LYS A 74 9.32 -12.32 -7.35
CA LYS A 74 10.65 -12.18 -7.95
C LYS A 74 10.60 -11.23 -9.15
N ASN A 75 9.58 -11.35 -9.99
CA ASN A 75 9.43 -10.52 -11.17
C ASN A 75 9.11 -9.07 -10.83
N LEU A 76 8.23 -8.80 -9.86
CA LEU A 76 7.94 -7.45 -9.37
C LEU A 76 9.21 -6.77 -8.86
N ASN A 77 9.99 -7.47 -8.04
CA ASN A 77 11.26 -6.97 -7.53
C ASN A 77 12.23 -6.67 -8.69
N ASN A 78 12.40 -7.61 -9.62
CA ASN A 78 13.25 -7.39 -10.78
C ASN A 78 12.80 -6.20 -11.63
N LEU A 79 11.51 -6.01 -11.84
CA LEU A 79 10.99 -4.92 -12.66
C LEU A 79 11.15 -3.57 -11.97
N PHE A 80 10.79 -3.49 -10.69
CA PHE A 80 10.72 -2.22 -9.98
C PHE A 80 12.10 -1.69 -9.59
N PHE A 81 13.02 -2.58 -9.21
CA PHE A 81 14.39 -2.21 -8.89
C PHE A 81 15.30 -2.09 -10.13
N PHE A 82 14.79 -2.39 -11.33
CA PHE A 82 15.57 -2.22 -12.56
C PHE A 82 15.56 -0.77 -13.06
N LYS A 83 16.63 -0.05 -12.70
CA LYS A 83 16.83 1.38 -12.99
C LYS A 83 16.55 1.77 -14.46
N PRO A 84 16.99 1.03 -15.50
CA PRO A 84 16.71 1.39 -16.89
C PRO A 84 15.20 1.49 -17.23
N LEU A 85 14.37 0.67 -16.59
CA LEU A 85 12.91 0.68 -16.79
C LEU A 85 12.25 1.83 -16.02
N MET A 86 12.72 2.16 -14.82
CA MET A 86 12.11 3.22 -14.00
C MET A 86 12.57 4.63 -14.35
N ARG A 87 13.81 4.80 -14.81
CA ARG A 87 14.49 6.10 -14.98
C ARG A 87 13.66 7.12 -15.75
N TYR A 88 13.02 6.70 -16.83
CA TYR A 88 12.34 7.59 -17.76
C TYR A 88 10.88 7.87 -17.40
N LEU A 89 10.34 7.29 -16.32
CA LEU A 89 8.99 7.54 -15.82
C LEU A 89 8.99 8.73 -14.84
N THR A 90 7.93 9.53 -14.86
CA THR A 90 7.68 10.54 -13.81
C THR A 90 7.32 9.85 -12.49
N PRO A 91 7.44 10.52 -11.33
CA PRO A 91 7.02 9.94 -10.05
C PRO A 91 5.58 9.40 -10.06
N ARG A 92 4.65 10.16 -10.66
CA ARG A 92 3.25 9.74 -10.81
C ARG A 92 3.08 8.50 -11.69
N GLU A 93 3.90 8.36 -12.73
CA GLU A 93 3.87 7.18 -13.61
C GLU A 93 4.48 5.95 -12.93
N ARG A 94 5.55 6.11 -12.14
CA ARG A 94 6.12 5.00 -11.34
C ARG A 94 5.11 4.49 -10.32
N LEU A 95 4.45 5.40 -9.60
CA LEU A 95 3.38 5.07 -8.67
C LEU A 95 2.23 4.34 -9.33
N ARG A 96 1.75 4.86 -10.47
CA ARG A 96 0.66 4.22 -11.20
C ARG A 96 1.05 2.81 -11.63
N PHE A 97 2.26 2.63 -12.17
CA PHE A 97 2.76 1.33 -12.59
C PHE A 97 2.86 0.36 -11.40
N LEU A 98 3.39 0.83 -10.27
CA LEU A 98 3.45 0.04 -9.03
C LEU A 98 2.07 -0.40 -8.57
N ASN A 99 1.11 0.53 -8.49
CA ASN A 99 -0.26 0.21 -8.09
C ASN A 99 -0.93 -0.76 -9.06
N GLU A 100 -0.75 -0.59 -10.37
CA GLU A 100 -1.29 -1.53 -11.37
C GLU A 100 -0.77 -2.96 -11.17
N LEU A 101 0.51 -3.10 -10.79
CA LEU A 101 1.12 -4.39 -10.50
C LEU A 101 0.72 -4.96 -9.13
N CYS A 102 0.66 -4.13 -8.08
CA CYS A 102 0.21 -4.52 -6.74
C CYS A 102 -1.24 -5.00 -6.79
N VAL A 103 -2.12 -4.27 -7.48
CA VAL A 103 -3.53 -4.66 -7.61
C VAL A 103 -3.65 -5.95 -8.40
N ALA A 104 -2.89 -6.09 -9.50
CA ALA A 104 -2.88 -7.33 -10.23
C ALA A 104 -2.54 -8.45 -9.27
N THR A 105 -1.37 -8.41 -8.63
CA THR A 105 -0.77 -9.51 -7.85
C THR A 105 -1.34 -9.76 -6.44
N GLN A 106 -1.88 -8.72 -5.80
CA GLN A 106 -2.25 -8.70 -4.37
C GLN A 106 -3.43 -7.77 -4.11
N VAL A 107 -4.54 -8.01 -4.82
CA VAL A 107 -5.76 -7.20 -4.71
C VAL A 107 -6.25 -7.05 -3.26
N THR A 108 -6.08 -8.07 -2.42
CA THR A 108 -6.45 -8.05 -0.99
C THR A 108 -5.61 -7.07 -0.17
N THR A 109 -4.27 -7.07 -0.35
CA THR A 109 -3.37 -6.11 0.32
C THR A 109 -3.64 -4.68 -0.14
N TYR A 110 -3.95 -4.50 -1.43
CA TYR A 110 -4.36 -3.20 -1.94
C TYR A 110 -5.72 -2.76 -1.36
N ALA A 111 -6.70 -3.66 -1.28
CA ALA A 111 -8.01 -3.37 -0.70
C ALA A 111 -7.92 -2.97 0.78
N HIS A 112 -7.12 -3.70 1.55
CA HIS A 112 -6.74 -3.33 2.90
C HIS A 112 -6.19 -1.90 2.97
N SER A 113 -5.19 -1.56 2.14
CA SER A 113 -4.59 -0.22 2.11
C SER A 113 -5.60 0.88 1.74
N VAL A 114 -6.53 0.61 0.82
CA VAL A 114 -7.61 1.54 0.47
C VAL A 114 -8.56 1.74 1.65
N HIS A 115 -8.88 0.68 2.38
CA HIS A 115 -9.77 0.75 3.54
C HIS A 115 -9.13 1.51 4.70
N VAL A 116 -7.86 1.20 5.04
CA VAL A 116 -7.07 1.99 6.00
C VAL A 116 -7.04 3.47 5.58
N MET A 117 -6.88 3.75 4.28
CA MET A 117 -6.94 5.12 3.74
C MET A 117 -8.31 5.80 3.98
N GLN A 118 -9.43 5.08 3.96
CA GLN A 118 -10.74 5.64 4.35
C GLN A 118 -10.82 5.93 5.85
N ILE A 119 -10.31 5.03 6.69
CA ILE A 119 -10.32 5.18 8.15
C ILE A 119 -9.47 6.39 8.56
N VAL A 120 -8.21 6.49 8.09
CA VAL A 120 -7.34 7.63 8.41
C VAL A 120 -7.94 8.96 7.94
N LYS A 121 -8.72 8.98 6.85
CA LYS A 121 -9.42 10.20 6.40
C LYS A 121 -10.46 10.64 7.41
N VAL A 122 -11.15 9.71 8.04
CA VAL A 122 -12.16 10.00 9.07
C VAL A 122 -11.47 10.46 10.35
N VAL A 123 -10.45 9.74 10.81
CA VAL A 123 -9.65 10.11 11.99
C VAL A 123 -9.01 11.49 11.80
N MET A 124 -8.31 11.73 10.68
CA MET A 124 -7.65 13.02 10.40
C MET A 124 -8.65 14.19 10.34
N ARG A 125 -9.85 13.98 9.80
CA ARG A 125 -10.90 15.02 9.85
C ARG A 125 -11.35 15.31 11.28
N GLY A 126 -11.43 14.27 12.12
CA GLY A 126 -11.67 14.41 13.56
C GLY A 126 -10.59 15.26 14.23
N VAL A 127 -9.32 14.91 14.01
CA VAL A 127 -8.16 15.65 14.54
C VAL A 127 -8.19 17.11 14.08
N LEU A 128 -8.31 17.37 12.77
CA LEU A 128 -8.35 18.74 12.22
C LEU A 128 -9.52 19.59 12.73
N LYS A 129 -10.63 18.95 13.15
CA LYS A 129 -11.82 19.64 13.65
C LYS A 129 -11.75 19.89 15.15
N HIS A 130 -11.32 18.90 15.92
CA HIS A 130 -11.49 18.86 17.37
C HIS A 130 -10.18 18.99 18.15
N LYS A 131 -9.06 18.50 17.60
CA LYS A 131 -7.73 18.54 18.23
C LYS A 131 -6.61 18.95 17.25
N PRO A 132 -6.71 20.09 16.54
CA PRO A 132 -5.71 20.50 15.56
C PRO A 132 -4.32 20.77 16.15
N GLU A 133 -4.25 21.04 17.45
CA GLU A 133 -3.00 21.20 18.22
C GLU A 133 -2.10 19.97 18.18
N LEU A 134 -2.66 18.76 18.02
CA LEU A 134 -1.87 17.52 17.87
C LEU A 134 -1.01 17.51 16.61
N LEU A 135 -1.31 18.35 15.62
CA LEU A 135 -0.59 18.45 14.35
C LEU A 135 0.44 19.58 14.35
N VAL A 136 0.54 20.36 15.41
CA VAL A 136 1.58 21.39 15.55
C VAL A 136 2.95 20.71 15.65
N GLY A 137 3.95 21.27 14.97
CA GLY A 137 5.27 20.68 14.78
C GLY A 137 5.35 19.66 13.64
N THR A 138 4.23 19.27 13.04
CA THR A 138 4.16 18.26 11.98
C THR A 138 4.08 18.92 10.60
N LEU A 139 4.79 18.37 9.61
CA LEU A 139 4.84 18.89 8.23
C LEU A 139 5.21 20.39 8.14
N GLY A 140 6.01 20.88 9.09
CA GLY A 140 6.51 22.26 9.11
C GLY A 140 5.53 23.30 9.67
N CYS A 141 4.32 22.90 10.11
CA CYS A 141 3.39 23.81 10.76
C CYS A 141 3.81 24.07 12.22
N ARG A 142 3.85 25.33 12.65
CA ARG A 142 4.29 25.75 13.98
C ARG A 142 3.14 26.26 14.87
N SER A 143 1.95 26.43 14.33
CA SER A 143 0.77 26.85 15.08
C SER A 143 -0.52 26.21 14.57
N VAL A 144 -1.58 26.28 15.38
CA VAL A 144 -2.91 25.76 15.03
C VAL A 144 -3.49 26.51 13.82
N GLU A 145 -3.22 27.81 13.68
CA GLU A 145 -3.65 28.62 12.54
C GLU A 145 -3.02 28.12 11.25
N GLU A 146 -1.73 27.78 11.27
CA GLU A 146 -1.04 27.19 10.12
C GLU A 146 -1.62 25.82 9.76
N VAL A 147 -1.85 24.95 10.75
CA VAL A 147 -2.53 23.66 10.53
C VAL A 147 -3.89 23.85 9.87
N LYS A 148 -4.69 24.81 10.36
CA LYS A 148 -6.01 25.12 9.81
C LYS A 148 -5.95 25.65 8.37
N LYS A 149 -4.93 26.43 8.01
CA LYS A 149 -4.69 26.89 6.64
C LYS A 149 -4.21 25.77 5.72
N GLN A 150 -3.47 24.79 6.27
CA GLN A 150 -2.86 23.70 5.51
C GLN A 150 -3.60 22.36 5.59
N LYS A 151 -4.90 22.34 5.95
CA LYS A 151 -5.74 21.13 6.01
C LYS A 151 -5.59 20.20 4.81
N LYS A 152 -5.52 20.77 3.60
CA LYS A 152 -5.37 19.99 2.35
C LYS A 152 -4.04 19.23 2.32
N MET A 153 -2.96 19.80 2.83
CA MET A 153 -1.65 19.14 2.89
C MET A 153 -1.71 17.90 3.80
N PHE A 154 -2.21 18.05 5.03
CA PHE A 154 -2.38 16.93 5.97
C PHE A 154 -3.28 15.82 5.39
N MET A 155 -4.41 16.20 4.79
CA MET A 155 -5.33 15.24 4.18
C MET A 155 -4.71 14.51 2.98
N THR A 156 -3.87 15.17 2.18
CA THR A 156 -3.17 14.52 1.07
C THR A 156 -2.09 13.58 1.60
N PHE A 157 -1.29 14.05 2.55
CA PHE A 157 -0.21 13.27 3.14
C PHE A 157 -0.74 11.98 3.77
N ILE A 158 -1.74 12.06 4.66
CA ILE A 158 -2.20 10.88 5.41
C ILE A 158 -2.85 9.83 4.49
N LYS A 159 -3.52 10.26 3.41
CA LYS A 159 -4.09 9.34 2.43
C LYS A 159 -3.02 8.56 1.69
N GLU A 160 -1.99 9.27 1.21
CA GLU A 160 -0.89 8.63 0.49
C GLU A 160 -0.05 7.77 1.43
N ALA A 161 0.24 8.23 2.65
CA ALA A 161 0.93 7.44 3.66
C ALA A 161 0.18 6.13 3.98
N ALA A 162 -1.15 6.19 4.14
CA ALA A 162 -1.97 4.99 4.33
C ALA A 162 -2.03 4.08 3.10
N MET A 163 -1.96 4.61 1.88
CA MET A 163 -1.86 3.76 0.68
C MET A 163 -0.51 3.02 0.57
N TYR A 164 0.54 3.53 1.23
CA TYR A 164 1.90 3.01 1.09
C TYR A 164 2.47 2.35 2.34
N HIS A 165 1.76 2.39 3.47
CA HIS A 165 2.26 1.83 4.74
C HIS A 165 2.69 0.37 4.59
N ASP A 166 1.91 -0.40 3.84
CA ASP A 166 2.06 -1.85 3.67
C ASP A 166 2.74 -2.27 2.36
N ILE A 167 3.28 -1.31 1.59
CA ILE A 167 3.76 -1.60 0.23
C ILE A 167 4.89 -2.63 0.18
N GLY A 168 5.62 -2.80 1.29
CA GLY A 168 6.65 -3.84 1.40
C GLY A 168 6.12 -5.27 1.45
N LYS A 169 4.82 -5.48 1.70
CA LYS A 169 4.19 -6.81 1.63
C LYS A 169 4.31 -7.45 0.25
N ASN A 170 4.51 -6.62 -0.79
CA ASN A 170 4.86 -7.07 -2.14
C ASN A 170 6.07 -8.01 -2.19
N SER A 171 6.99 -7.92 -1.23
CA SER A 171 8.18 -8.77 -1.14
C SER A 171 8.03 -10.02 -0.26
N ILE A 172 6.93 -10.17 0.49
CA ILE A 172 6.78 -11.23 1.50
C ILE A 172 5.42 -11.98 1.44
N VAL A 173 4.58 -11.66 0.45
CA VAL A 173 3.20 -12.13 0.37
C VAL A 173 3.05 -13.65 0.34
N ALA A 174 4.06 -14.39 -0.14
CA ALA A 174 4.00 -15.85 -0.15
C ALA A 174 3.79 -16.41 1.27
N VAL A 175 4.43 -15.79 2.27
CA VAL A 175 4.24 -16.16 3.68
C VAL A 175 2.85 -15.74 4.15
N VAL A 176 2.40 -14.54 3.78
CA VAL A 176 1.10 -14.00 4.19
C VAL A 176 -0.09 -14.79 3.62
N ASN A 177 -0.01 -15.24 2.37
CA ASN A 177 -1.11 -15.88 1.64
C ASN A 177 -1.19 -17.40 1.83
N ASN A 178 -0.10 -18.07 2.21
CA ASN A 178 -0.04 -19.54 2.21
C ASN A 178 -0.54 -20.18 3.51
N ASP A 179 -0.68 -19.41 4.58
CA ASP A 179 -0.99 -20.02 5.86
C ASP A 179 -2.48 -20.18 6.00
N TYR A 180 -2.99 -21.41 5.81
CA TYR A 180 -4.11 -22.16 6.45
C TYR A 180 -4.34 -22.03 7.98
N ARG A 181 -3.51 -21.27 8.68
CA ARG A 181 -3.28 -21.45 10.12
C ARG A 181 -2.64 -20.20 10.74
N PRO A 182 -2.50 -20.14 12.08
CA PRO A 182 -1.59 -19.19 12.69
C PRO A 182 -0.17 -19.30 12.11
N THR A 183 0.47 -18.15 11.91
CA THR A 183 1.88 -18.06 11.49
C THR A 183 2.79 -18.58 12.61
N THR A 184 3.88 -19.25 12.22
CA THR A 184 4.99 -19.59 13.11
C THR A 184 5.78 -18.33 13.48
N ASP A 185 6.63 -18.42 14.51
CA ASP A 185 7.50 -17.31 14.90
C ASP A 185 8.47 -16.92 13.78
N GLU A 186 8.95 -17.89 13.00
CA GLU A 186 9.81 -17.68 11.84
C GLU A 186 9.09 -16.97 10.70
N GLU A 187 7.87 -17.38 10.37
CA GLU A 187 7.02 -16.71 9.37
C GLU A 187 6.69 -15.28 9.80
N TYR A 188 6.34 -15.10 11.07
CA TYR A 188 6.08 -13.78 11.62
C TYR A 188 7.32 -12.89 11.60
N ALA A 189 8.51 -13.44 11.85
CA ALA A 189 9.78 -12.71 11.71
C ALA A 189 10.05 -12.24 10.27
N ILE A 190 9.60 -12.98 9.25
CA ILE A 190 9.65 -12.54 7.86
C ILE A 190 8.64 -11.40 7.64
N ILE A 191 7.42 -11.54 8.17
CA ILE A 191 6.37 -10.51 8.06
C ILE A 191 6.83 -9.18 8.63
N LYS A 192 7.53 -9.19 9.78
CA LYS A 192 8.08 -7.98 10.44
C LYS A 192 9.05 -7.17 9.57
N LYS A 193 9.55 -7.71 8.45
CA LYS A 193 10.47 -7.01 7.54
C LYS A 193 9.76 -6.10 6.54
N HIS A 194 8.43 -6.20 6.37
CA HIS A 194 7.74 -5.41 5.35
C HIS A 194 7.83 -3.88 5.52
N PRO A 195 7.93 -3.28 6.72
CA PRO A 195 8.11 -1.84 6.83
C PRO A 195 9.43 -1.39 6.17
N GLU A 196 10.52 -2.12 6.44
CA GLU A 196 11.84 -1.83 5.86
C GLU A 196 11.88 -2.10 4.36
N MET A 197 11.24 -3.17 3.89
CA MET A 197 11.10 -3.42 2.45
C MET A 197 10.25 -2.33 1.77
N GLY A 198 9.22 -1.84 2.46
CA GLY A 198 8.38 -0.74 1.99
C GLY A 198 9.19 0.53 1.72
N VAL A 199 10.10 0.89 2.62
CA VAL A 199 11.02 2.03 2.41
C VAL A 199 11.87 1.85 1.15
N LYS A 200 12.35 0.63 0.85
CA LYS A 200 13.10 0.38 -0.40
C LYS A 200 12.27 0.68 -1.64
N TYR A 201 10.96 0.38 -1.64
CA TYR A 201 10.08 0.77 -2.73
C TYR A 201 9.91 2.28 -2.82
N LEU A 202 9.72 2.97 -1.69
CA LEU A 202 9.54 4.42 -1.66
C LEU A 202 10.77 5.17 -2.20
N GLN A 203 11.98 4.72 -1.85
CA GLN A 203 13.25 5.30 -2.34
C GLN A 203 13.41 5.25 -3.87
N MET A 204 12.70 4.35 -4.55
CA MET A 204 12.74 4.27 -6.01
C MET A 204 11.86 5.32 -6.70
N VAL A 205 11.02 6.03 -5.95
CA VAL A 205 10.11 7.04 -6.49
C VAL A 205 10.41 8.41 -5.85
N PRO A 206 11.04 9.33 -6.61
CA PRO A 206 11.35 10.66 -6.11
C PRO A 206 10.11 11.37 -5.56
N GLY A 207 10.21 11.90 -4.34
CA GLY A 207 9.15 12.61 -3.64
C GLY A 207 8.33 11.75 -2.68
N LEU A 208 8.56 10.44 -2.61
CA LEU A 208 7.93 9.55 -1.63
C LEU A 208 8.74 9.36 -0.35
N GLU A 209 9.94 9.92 -0.28
CA GLU A 209 10.82 9.83 0.89
C GLU A 209 10.15 10.40 2.14
N LYS A 210 9.26 11.38 1.94
CA LYS A 210 8.42 11.98 3.00
C LYS A 210 7.49 10.98 3.70
N TYR A 211 7.25 9.78 3.13
CA TYR A 211 6.42 8.73 3.72
C TYR A 211 7.25 7.64 4.44
N HIS A 212 8.58 7.72 4.45
CA HIS A 212 9.44 6.70 5.05
C HIS A 212 9.09 6.43 6.51
N ASP A 213 8.99 7.47 7.33
CA ASP A 213 8.70 7.33 8.76
C ASP A 213 7.33 6.71 9.03
N THR A 214 6.31 7.08 8.24
CA THR A 214 4.98 6.44 8.34
C THR A 214 5.01 4.97 7.94
N THR A 215 5.77 4.63 6.90
CA THR A 215 5.93 3.24 6.46
C THR A 215 6.76 2.42 7.44
N LEU A 216 7.81 2.95 8.05
CA LEU A 216 8.58 2.25 9.10
C LEU A 216 7.81 2.13 10.40
N GLY A 217 7.12 3.20 10.78
CA GLY A 217 6.60 3.40 12.12
C GLY A 217 5.24 2.78 12.41
N HIS A 218 4.46 2.39 11.39
CA HIS A 218 3.05 2.03 11.57
C HIS A 218 2.79 0.77 12.44
N HIS A 219 3.83 0.03 12.79
CA HIS A 219 3.77 -1.08 13.76
C HIS A 219 4.52 -0.81 15.06
N LYS A 220 5.13 0.37 15.22
CA LYS A 220 5.75 0.80 16.48
C LYS A 220 4.67 1.16 17.50
N TRP A 221 4.96 0.89 18.75
CA TRP A 221 4.10 1.30 19.85
C TRP A 221 4.25 2.81 20.10
N TYR A 222 3.16 3.45 20.52
CA TYR A 222 3.16 4.86 20.86
C TYR A 222 4.28 5.24 21.84
N ASN A 223 4.55 4.41 22.85
CA ASN A 223 5.58 4.68 23.86
C ASN A 223 7.03 4.39 23.39
N GLY A 224 7.23 3.89 22.17
CA GLY A 224 8.53 3.56 21.60
C GLY A 224 9.19 2.29 22.17
N LYS A 225 8.58 1.61 23.15
CA LYS A 225 9.17 0.44 23.84
C LYS A 225 8.88 -0.90 23.18
N GLY A 226 8.11 -0.91 22.10
CA GLY A 226 7.73 -2.14 21.40
C GLY A 226 7.34 -1.89 19.95
N GLY A 227 6.97 -2.99 19.30
CA GLY A 227 6.71 -3.00 17.87
C GLY A 227 7.98 -3.02 17.02
N TYR A 228 7.81 -3.14 15.72
CA TYR A 228 8.89 -3.36 14.75
C TYR A 228 8.86 -2.30 13.63
N PRO A 229 9.99 -2.03 12.95
CA PRO A 229 11.31 -2.63 13.16
C PRO A 229 12.02 -2.09 14.42
N GLU A 230 12.99 -2.84 14.95
CA GLU A 230 13.73 -2.46 16.17
C GLU A 230 14.55 -1.18 15.97
N GLY A 231 15.17 -1.02 14.79
CA GLY A 231 16.04 0.11 14.47
C GLY A 231 15.33 1.45 14.23
N PHE A 232 14.00 1.52 14.34
CA PHE A 232 13.25 2.76 14.14
C PHE A 232 12.62 3.26 15.46
N ASP A 233 13.01 4.47 15.86
CA ASP A 233 12.48 5.18 17.02
C ASP A 233 11.42 6.20 16.57
N ASN A 234 10.15 5.77 16.59
CA ASN A 234 9.02 6.61 16.20
C ASN A 234 8.82 7.83 17.12
N THR A 235 9.36 7.80 18.35
CA THR A 235 9.18 8.90 19.32
C THR A 235 9.91 10.17 18.91
N LYS A 236 10.93 10.04 18.06
CA LYS A 236 11.75 11.15 17.53
C LYS A 236 11.29 11.63 16.14
N SER A 237 10.32 10.96 15.53
CA SER A 237 9.85 11.32 14.19
C SER A 237 9.10 12.65 14.21
N ALA A 238 9.44 13.55 13.27
CA ALA A 238 8.71 14.80 13.06
C ALA A 238 7.27 14.59 12.56
N VAL A 239 6.91 13.35 12.19
CA VAL A 239 5.56 12.97 11.75
C VAL A 239 4.92 11.93 12.67
N ARG A 240 5.34 11.84 13.94
CA ARG A 240 4.86 10.87 14.93
C ARG A 240 3.33 10.77 15.01
N ILE A 241 2.61 11.89 15.07
CA ILE A 241 1.15 11.88 15.10
C ILE A 241 0.53 11.20 13.87
N LEU A 242 1.17 11.29 12.70
CA LEU A 242 0.71 10.63 11.47
C LEU A 242 1.01 9.13 11.51
N ILE A 243 2.13 8.72 12.11
CA ILE A 243 2.40 7.30 12.42
C ILE A 243 1.32 6.75 13.34
N ASP A 244 0.97 7.46 14.40
CA ASP A 244 -0.02 7.03 15.39
C ASP A 244 -1.42 6.86 14.76
N ILE A 245 -1.83 7.79 13.89
CA ILE A 245 -3.10 7.71 13.14
C ILE A 245 -3.13 6.48 12.24
N ILE A 246 -2.03 6.19 11.53
CA ILE A 246 -1.94 5.02 10.65
C ILE A 246 -1.95 3.74 11.48
N THR A 247 -1.16 3.66 12.55
CA THR A 247 -1.08 2.49 13.45
C THR A 247 -2.44 2.11 14.00
N LEU A 248 -3.19 3.11 14.51
CA LEU A 248 -4.54 2.91 15.05
C LEU A 248 -5.50 2.47 13.94
N SER A 249 -5.44 3.09 12.76
CA SER A 249 -6.34 2.80 11.64
C SER A 249 -6.08 1.44 11.00
N ASP A 250 -4.81 1.06 10.82
CA ASP A 250 -4.40 -0.27 10.36
C ASP A 250 -4.87 -1.33 11.35
N CYS A 251 -4.61 -1.16 12.65
CA CYS A 251 -5.04 -2.11 13.66
C CYS A 251 -6.57 -2.26 13.70
N MET A 252 -7.31 -1.16 13.56
CA MET A 252 -8.78 -1.18 13.54
C MET A 252 -9.28 -1.98 12.35
N GLN A 253 -8.79 -1.69 11.14
CA GLN A 253 -9.14 -2.45 9.93
C GLN A 253 -8.79 -3.93 10.09
N ALA A 254 -7.55 -4.20 10.50
CA ALA A 254 -6.99 -5.53 10.65
C ALA A 254 -7.75 -6.41 11.66
N ALA A 255 -8.34 -5.82 12.68
CA ALA A 255 -9.07 -6.52 13.74
C ALA A 255 -10.56 -6.76 13.41
N THR A 256 -11.13 -5.95 12.52
CA THR A 256 -12.54 -5.98 12.12
C THR A 256 -12.78 -6.66 10.76
N GLU A 257 -11.73 -6.87 9.96
CA GLU A 257 -11.80 -7.53 8.65
C GLU A 257 -12.20 -9.02 8.75
N SER A 258 -13.31 -9.41 8.11
CA SER A 258 -13.87 -10.77 8.11
C SER A 258 -13.76 -11.54 6.79
N VAL A 259 -13.43 -10.91 5.67
CA VAL A 259 -13.38 -11.60 4.37
C VAL A 259 -11.98 -11.85 3.87
N GLY A 260 -11.05 -10.95 4.15
CA GLY A 260 -9.66 -11.09 3.72
C GLY A 260 -8.78 -11.96 4.64
N ARG A 261 -9.24 -12.31 5.84
CA ARG A 261 -8.41 -12.99 6.87
C ARG A 261 -9.09 -14.27 7.38
N ASN A 262 -8.49 -15.40 7.03
CA ASN A 262 -9.09 -16.73 7.23
C ASN A 262 -8.98 -17.32 8.66
N TYR A 263 -8.27 -16.69 9.62
CA TYR A 263 -7.92 -17.32 10.92
C TYR A 263 -8.41 -16.60 12.16
N LYS A 264 -9.28 -15.60 12.03
CA LYS A 264 -9.71 -14.82 13.18
C LYS A 264 -11.22 -14.61 13.18
N TYR A 265 -11.82 -14.80 14.35
CA TYR A 265 -13.13 -14.21 14.63
C TYR A 265 -12.96 -12.69 14.59
N GLU A 266 -13.76 -12.03 13.75
CA GLU A 266 -13.78 -10.58 13.63
C GLU A 266 -14.16 -9.95 14.98
N LYS A 267 -13.52 -8.83 15.31
CA LYS A 267 -13.91 -8.02 16.46
C LYS A 267 -14.90 -6.97 16.00
N THR A 268 -15.88 -6.67 16.84
CA THR A 268 -16.72 -5.49 16.65
C THR A 268 -15.90 -4.22 16.87
N PHE A 269 -16.39 -3.09 16.34
CA PHE A 269 -15.80 -1.78 16.61
C PHE A 269 -15.64 -1.52 18.12
N ASP A 270 -16.66 -1.86 18.92
CA ASP A 270 -16.63 -1.71 20.38
C ASP A 270 -15.53 -2.56 21.03
N GLY A 271 -15.36 -3.81 20.59
CA GLY A 271 -14.28 -4.68 21.09
C GLY A 271 -12.89 -4.15 20.73
N VAL A 272 -12.71 -3.56 19.54
CA VAL A 272 -11.47 -2.88 19.18
C VAL A 272 -11.23 -1.65 20.05
N MET A 273 -12.27 -0.85 20.29
CA MET A 273 -12.16 0.34 21.14
C MET A 273 -11.83 0.00 22.60
N GLU A 274 -12.32 -1.12 23.13
CA GLU A 274 -11.92 -1.61 24.45
C GLU A 274 -10.41 -1.91 24.53
N GLU A 275 -9.85 -2.56 23.51
CA GLU A 275 -8.41 -2.80 23.43
C GLU A 275 -7.62 -1.51 23.29
N PHE A 276 -8.12 -0.56 22.50
CA PHE A 276 -7.48 0.74 22.34
C PHE A 276 -7.42 1.52 23.66
N ARG A 277 -8.48 1.46 24.47
CA ARG A 277 -8.50 2.06 25.81
C ARG A 277 -7.52 1.37 26.75
N LYS A 278 -7.48 0.03 26.74
CA LYS A 278 -6.58 -0.75 27.59
C LYS A 278 -5.10 -0.46 27.32
N ASP A 279 -4.73 -0.32 26.04
CA ASP A 279 -3.35 -0.09 25.62
C ASP A 279 -3.04 1.39 25.29
N ALA A 280 -3.92 2.32 25.70
CA ALA A 280 -3.72 3.76 25.53
C ALA A 280 -2.48 4.22 26.31
N GLY A 281 -1.61 5.01 25.67
CA GLY A 281 -0.33 5.44 26.23
C GLY A 281 0.77 4.39 26.16
N ILE A 282 0.46 3.14 25.81
CA ILE A 282 1.44 2.07 25.55
C ILE A 282 1.57 1.88 24.04
N ARG A 283 0.56 1.26 23.42
CA ARG A 283 0.54 0.93 22.00
C ARG A 283 -0.09 2.03 21.17
N TYR A 284 -1.17 2.63 21.67
CA TYR A 284 -1.94 3.65 20.96
C TYR A 284 -1.77 5.02 21.59
N ASN A 285 -1.83 6.06 20.77
CA ASN A 285 -1.80 7.44 21.25
C ASN A 285 -3.08 7.75 22.05
N PRO A 286 -2.98 8.09 23.34
CA PRO A 286 -4.15 8.25 24.22
C PRO A 286 -5.05 9.41 23.76
N GLU A 287 -4.48 10.46 23.16
CA GLU A 287 -5.24 11.61 22.65
C GLU A 287 -6.14 11.24 21.47
N LEU A 288 -5.72 10.27 20.65
CA LEU A 288 -6.52 9.76 19.53
C LEU A 288 -7.64 8.82 20.01
N VAL A 289 -7.36 8.00 21.03
CA VAL A 289 -8.38 7.13 21.65
C VAL A 289 -9.47 7.99 22.29
N GLU A 290 -9.07 8.97 23.10
CA GLU A 290 -10.00 9.93 23.73
C GLU A 290 -10.79 10.74 22.68
N LEU A 291 -10.15 11.15 21.59
CA LEU A 291 -10.82 11.84 20.49
C LEU A 291 -11.98 11.00 19.93
N ILE A 292 -11.78 9.70 19.73
CA ILE A 292 -12.83 8.80 19.20
C ILE A 292 -13.94 8.62 20.25
N ASP A 293 -13.58 8.37 21.50
CA ASP A 293 -14.54 8.15 22.60
C ASP A 293 -15.43 9.37 22.85
N SER A 294 -14.85 10.56 22.78
CA SER A 294 -15.54 11.81 23.12
C SER A 294 -16.44 12.34 22.00
N HIS A 295 -16.36 11.79 20.78
CA HIS A 295 -17.07 12.29 19.60
C HIS A 295 -17.91 11.19 18.94
N LYS A 296 -19.15 11.02 19.40
CA LYS A 296 -20.10 9.98 18.91
C LYS A 296 -20.26 9.96 17.39
N GLU A 297 -20.27 11.11 16.73
CA GLU A 297 -20.35 11.17 15.27
C GLU A 297 -19.11 10.63 14.56
N LEU A 298 -17.92 10.80 15.16
CA LEU A 298 -16.68 10.25 14.66
C LEU A 298 -16.67 8.74 14.85
N ALA A 299 -16.97 8.27 16.06
CA ALA A 299 -17.08 6.84 16.38
C ALA A 299 -18.05 6.12 15.44
N ARG A 300 -19.27 6.64 15.26
CA ARG A 300 -20.27 6.06 14.34
C ARG A 300 -19.79 6.00 12.89
N LYS A 301 -19.02 6.98 12.43
CA LYS A 301 -18.45 6.95 11.06
C LYS A 301 -17.37 5.88 10.92
N LEU A 302 -16.57 5.66 11.96
CA LEU A 302 -15.55 4.62 11.98
C LEU A 302 -16.20 3.25 12.05
N ASP A 303 -17.16 3.06 12.96
CA ASP A 303 -17.98 1.85 13.09
C ASP A 303 -18.61 1.43 11.76
N ASN A 304 -19.38 2.33 11.13
CA ASN A 304 -19.97 2.08 9.81
C ASN A 304 -18.94 1.74 8.73
N LEU A 305 -17.73 2.31 8.81
CA LEU A 305 -16.68 2.03 7.83
C LEU A 305 -16.07 0.64 8.00
N VAL A 306 -15.96 0.16 9.24
CA VAL A 306 -15.33 -1.14 9.54
C VAL A 306 -16.33 -2.29 9.52
N ASP A 307 -17.61 -2.01 9.74
CA ASP A 307 -18.70 -2.98 9.66
C ASP A 307 -19.22 -3.13 8.22
N ALA A 308 -19.99 -2.15 7.69
CA ALA A 308 -20.58 -2.25 6.36
C ALA A 308 -19.69 -1.70 5.22
N GLY A 309 -18.70 -0.87 5.56
CA GLY A 309 -17.92 -0.13 4.58
C GLY A 309 -16.99 -0.99 3.72
N TRP A 310 -16.47 -2.09 4.25
CA TRP A 310 -15.50 -2.93 3.54
C TRP A 310 -16.11 -3.62 2.31
N VAL A 311 -17.37 -4.08 2.38
CA VAL A 311 -18.05 -4.73 1.24
C VAL A 311 -18.05 -3.81 0.01
N ASN A 312 -18.40 -2.55 0.20
CA ASN A 312 -18.42 -1.57 -0.88
C ASN A 312 -17.01 -1.25 -1.40
N ILE A 313 -16.02 -1.15 -0.51
CA ILE A 313 -14.63 -0.89 -0.88
C ILE A 313 -14.08 -2.04 -1.73
N TYR A 314 -14.27 -3.28 -1.30
CA TYR A 314 -13.85 -4.45 -2.06
C TYR A 314 -14.63 -4.55 -3.37
N TYR A 315 -15.95 -4.38 -3.35
CA TYR A 315 -16.76 -4.38 -4.58
C TYR A 315 -16.25 -3.33 -5.59
N ASP A 316 -16.00 -2.10 -5.16
CA ASP A 316 -15.52 -1.03 -6.04
C ASP A 316 -14.14 -1.33 -6.63
N ILE A 317 -13.22 -1.88 -5.83
CA ILE A 317 -11.88 -2.28 -6.28
C ILE A 317 -11.98 -3.43 -7.26
N TYR A 318 -12.68 -4.50 -6.90
CA TYR A 318 -12.86 -5.68 -7.75
C TYR A 318 -13.59 -5.27 -9.04
N LYS A 319 -14.62 -4.44 -8.98
CA LYS A 319 -15.31 -3.89 -10.17
C LYS A 319 -14.40 -3.02 -11.03
N GLN A 320 -13.49 -2.25 -10.44
CA GLN A 320 -12.58 -1.39 -11.19
C GLN A 320 -11.48 -2.20 -11.90
N TYR A 321 -10.94 -3.22 -11.23
CA TYR A 321 -9.72 -3.90 -11.65
C TYR A 321 -9.93 -5.32 -12.19
N LEU A 322 -11.03 -5.99 -11.84
CA LEU A 322 -11.42 -7.32 -12.32
C LEU A 322 -12.62 -7.27 -13.27
N ARG A 323 -12.73 -6.21 -14.09
CA ARG A 323 -13.74 -6.04 -15.17
C ARG A 323 -13.83 -7.18 -16.21
N TYR A 324 -13.20 -8.32 -15.96
CA TYR A 324 -13.20 -9.49 -16.84
C TYR A 324 -14.03 -10.66 -16.30
N LEU A 325 -14.73 -10.50 -15.18
CA LEU A 325 -15.68 -11.49 -14.67
C LEU A 325 -17.16 -11.19 -15.01
N GLU A 326 -17.45 -10.11 -15.74
CA GLU A 326 -18.72 -10.00 -16.47
C GLU A 326 -18.71 -11.05 -17.59
N VAL A 327 -19.11 -12.24 -17.18
CA VAL A 327 -19.85 -13.27 -17.92
C VAL A 327 -19.91 -12.97 -19.42
N ARG A 328 -18.96 -13.55 -20.16
CA ARG A 328 -19.31 -14.12 -21.46
C ARG A 328 -20.27 -15.25 -21.13
N GLU A 329 -21.56 -14.94 -21.02
CA GLU A 329 -22.60 -15.96 -21.06
C GLU A 329 -22.38 -16.72 -22.38
N VAL A 330 -22.26 -18.04 -22.25
CA VAL A 330 -22.07 -18.98 -23.36
C VAL A 330 -23.32 -19.01 -24.23
#